data_AF-Q0PQV7-F1
#
_entry.id   AF-Q0PQV7-F1
#
_cell.length_a   1.000
_cell.length_b   1.000
_cell.length_c   1.000
_cell.angle_alpha   90.00
_cell.angle_beta   90.00
_cell.angle_gamma   90.00
#
_symmetry.space_group_name_H-M   'P 1'
#
loop_
_entity.id
_entity.type
_entity.pdbx_description
1 polymer ?
#
loop_
_entity_poly.entity_id
_entity_poly.type
_entity_poly.pdbx_seq_one_letter_code
_entity_poly.pdbx_strand_id
1 'polypeptide(L)'
;MATPSEEMNKDITWRRFEDGDAAYDDWTDKIFMEDTSYKCPTYIQRTPPCQGSCPSGHDIRSWLAIVREEEKPEEGMEWKEYAFRRATSSNPFPSMMGRVCPAPCQDGCNRNEVEDFVGIN
;
A
#
# COMPACT_ATOMS: atom_id res chain seq x y z
N MET A 1 23.42 33.39 23.10
CA MET A 1 24.55 32.48 22.80
C MET A 1 25.71 33.35 22.36
N ALA A 2 26.88 33.21 22.98
CA ALA A 2 28.05 34.01 22.63
C ALA A 2 28.64 33.50 21.31
N THR A 3 29.06 34.41 20.44
CA THR A 3 29.70 34.09 19.16
C THR A 3 30.98 33.27 19.40
N PRO A 4 31.20 32.14 18.69
CA PRO A 4 32.42 31.36 18.81
C PRO A 4 33.67 32.21 18.52
N SER A 5 34.75 31.97 19.27
CA SER A 5 36.00 32.72 19.15
C SER A 5 36.64 32.66 17.75
N GLU A 6 36.30 31.65 16.96
CA GLU A 6 36.76 31.48 15.58
C GLU A 6 36.10 32.48 14.63
N GLU A 7 34.79 32.74 14.79
CA GLU A 7 34.08 33.75 14.00
C GLU A 7 34.53 35.18 14.34
N MET A 8 35.02 35.40 15.57
CA MET A 8 35.45 36.72 16.06
C MET A 8 36.84 37.15 15.54
N ASN A 9 37.67 36.19 15.11
CA ASN A 9 39.04 36.42 14.59
C ASN A 9 39.14 36.31 13.06
N LYS A 10 38.01 36.16 12.36
CA LYS A 10 38.00 36.00 10.90
C LYS A 10 38.12 37.38 10.23
N ASP A 11 39.21 37.59 9.49
CA ASP A 11 39.44 38.83 8.74
C ASP A 11 38.32 39.04 7.71
N ILE A 12 37.72 40.24 7.71
CA ILE A 12 36.67 40.61 6.75
C ILE A 12 37.33 40.79 5.37
N THR A 13 37.29 39.75 4.56
CA THR A 13 37.79 39.77 3.18
C THR A 13 36.63 39.89 2.20
N TRP A 14 36.89 40.44 1.00
CA TRP A 14 35.94 40.44 -0.12
C TRP A 14 35.80 39.07 -0.80
N ARG A 15 36.45 38.05 -0.23
CA ARG A 15 36.48 36.69 -0.75
C ARG A 15 35.13 36.04 -0.44
N ARG A 16 34.33 35.81 -1.48
CA ARG A 16 32.99 35.24 -1.35
C ARG A 16 32.96 33.73 -1.07
N PHE A 17 34.01 33.00 -1.47
CA PHE A 17 34.10 31.54 -1.34
C PHE A 17 35.49 31.13 -0.85
N GLU A 18 35.56 30.20 0.09
CA GLU A 18 36.78 29.59 0.64
C GLU A 18 37.32 28.46 -0.25
N ASP A 19 38.56 28.04 0.00
CA ASP A 19 39.18 26.93 -0.72
C ASP A 19 38.53 25.62 -0.27
N GLY A 20 37.67 25.06 -1.12
CA GLY A 20 36.92 23.84 -0.82
C GLY A 20 35.41 23.96 -1.03
N ASP A 21 34.88 25.19 -1.13
CA ASP A 21 33.43 25.47 -1.27
C ASP A 21 32.78 24.89 -2.55
N ALA A 22 33.59 24.45 -3.51
CA ALA A 22 33.12 23.80 -4.73
C ALA A 22 32.95 22.27 -4.59
N ALA A 23 33.38 21.69 -3.46
CA ALA A 23 33.22 20.28 -3.16
C ALA A 23 31.99 20.07 -2.29
N TYR A 24 31.16 19.09 -2.64
CA TYR A 24 30.12 18.60 -1.73
C TYR A 24 30.78 17.88 -0.56
N ASP A 25 30.32 18.14 0.65
CA ASP A 25 30.84 17.54 1.89
C ASP A 25 30.58 16.03 1.96
N ASP A 26 29.42 15.58 1.46
CA ASP A 26 29.06 14.17 1.34
C ASP A 26 28.86 13.75 -0.13
N TRP A 27 29.27 12.52 -0.44
CA TRP A 27 28.97 11.88 -1.72
C TRP A 27 27.48 11.64 -1.91
N THR A 28 26.72 11.45 -0.83
CA THR A 28 25.26 11.31 -0.85
C THR A 28 24.60 12.52 -1.53
N ASP A 29 25.08 13.73 -1.25
CA ASP A 29 24.57 14.98 -1.83
C ASP A 29 24.83 15.10 -3.33
N LYS A 30 25.85 14.39 -3.85
CA LYS A 30 26.09 14.27 -5.30
C LYS A 30 25.18 13.23 -5.97
N ILE A 31 24.71 12.23 -5.22
CA ILE A 31 24.01 11.05 -5.75
C ILE A 31 22.49 11.25 -5.70
N PHE A 32 21.95 11.85 -4.64
CA PHE A 32 20.51 11.92 -4.39
C PHE A 32 19.94 13.33 -4.64
N MET A 33 19.80 13.72 -5.91
CA MET A 33 19.04 14.92 -6.29
C MET A 33 17.51 14.68 -6.38
N GLU A 34 17.04 13.43 -6.29
CA GLU A 34 15.66 13.05 -6.65
C GLU A 34 14.79 12.49 -5.50
N ASP A 35 15.25 12.50 -4.24
CA ASP A 35 14.43 12.00 -3.11
C ASP A 35 13.29 12.96 -2.68
N THR A 36 12.94 13.91 -3.55
CA THR A 36 11.85 14.87 -3.32
C THR A 36 10.75 14.65 -4.34
N SER A 37 9.79 13.77 -4.00
CA SER A 37 8.53 13.73 -4.74
C SER A 37 7.61 14.84 -4.25
N TYR A 38 7.08 15.66 -5.15
CA TYR A 38 5.98 16.60 -4.83
C TYR A 38 4.68 15.87 -4.40
N LYS A 39 4.66 14.54 -4.51
CA LYS A 39 3.58 13.69 -4.04
C LYS A 39 3.99 13.09 -2.70
N CYS A 40 3.31 13.52 -1.63
CA CYS A 40 3.34 12.79 -0.37
C CYS A 40 2.62 11.44 -0.56
N PRO A 41 3.28 10.29 -0.33
CA PRO A 41 2.62 9.00 -0.46
C PRO A 41 1.52 8.89 0.58
N THR A 42 0.27 8.79 0.10
CA THR A 42 -0.90 8.54 0.95
C THR A 42 -1.43 7.15 0.70
N TYR A 43 -1.87 6.48 1.76
CA TYR A 43 -2.57 5.22 1.64
C TYR A 43 -3.96 5.46 1.04
N ILE A 44 -4.17 4.95 -0.17
CA ILE A 44 -5.46 5.04 -0.87
C ILE A 44 -6.03 3.62 -0.96
N GLN A 45 -7.23 3.45 -0.41
CA GLN A 45 -8.00 2.22 -0.62
C GLN A 45 -8.49 2.19 -2.07
N ARG A 46 -8.09 1.16 -2.82
CA ARG A 46 -8.52 0.93 -4.20
C ARG A 46 -9.35 -0.35 -4.26
N THR A 47 -10.38 -0.34 -5.09
CA THR A 47 -11.18 -1.54 -5.35
C THR A 47 -10.28 -2.63 -5.95
N PRO A 48 -10.18 -3.81 -5.32
CA PRO A 48 -9.42 -4.91 -5.90
C PRO A 48 -10.12 -5.39 -7.18
N PRO A 49 -9.37 -5.87 -8.18
CA PRO A 49 -9.93 -6.17 -9.49
C PRO A 49 -10.92 -7.34 -9.43
N CYS A 50 -10.73 -8.31 -8.51
CA CYS A 50 -11.70 -9.37 -8.28
C CYS A 50 -13.08 -8.85 -7.83
N GLN A 51 -13.12 -7.81 -6.98
CA GLN A 51 -14.36 -7.15 -6.57
C GLN A 51 -14.94 -6.31 -7.71
N GLY A 52 -14.08 -5.60 -8.46
CA GLY A 52 -14.48 -4.80 -9.61
C GLY A 52 -15.10 -5.62 -10.75
N SER A 53 -14.61 -6.83 -10.97
CA SER A 53 -15.13 -7.76 -11.98
C SER A 53 -16.37 -8.53 -11.53
N CYS A 54 -16.65 -8.57 -10.22
CA CYS A 54 -17.80 -9.28 -9.68
C CYS A 54 -19.08 -8.45 -9.86
N PRO A 55 -20.11 -8.93 -10.60
CA PRO A 55 -21.34 -8.16 -10.81
C PRO A 55 -22.11 -7.86 -9.52
N SER A 56 -22.00 -8.73 -8.50
CA SER A 56 -22.58 -8.49 -7.17
C SER A 56 -21.72 -7.61 -6.27
N GLY A 57 -20.51 -7.23 -6.69
CA GLY A 57 -19.62 -6.35 -5.93
C GLY A 57 -19.13 -6.97 -4.62
N HIS A 58 -18.92 -8.29 -4.59
CA HIS A 58 -18.49 -8.99 -3.39
C HIS A 58 -17.17 -8.47 -2.85
N ASP A 59 -17.10 -8.32 -1.53
CA ASP A 59 -15.86 -8.00 -0.82
C ASP A 59 -14.98 -9.24 -0.65
N ILE A 60 -14.44 -9.70 -1.79
CA ILE A 60 -13.72 -10.97 -1.91
C ILE A 60 -12.47 -10.99 -1.04
N ARG A 61 -11.71 -9.89 -1.05
CA ARG A 61 -10.47 -9.79 -0.30
C ARG A 61 -10.73 -9.88 1.21
N SER A 62 -11.76 -9.21 1.71
CA SER A 62 -12.02 -9.24 3.15
C SER A 62 -12.54 -10.58 3.65
N TRP A 63 -13.50 -11.23 2.96
CA TRP A 63 -13.93 -12.55 3.46
C TRP A 63 -12.81 -13.59 3.36
N LEU A 64 -11.93 -13.51 2.35
CA LEU A 64 -10.72 -14.35 2.28
C LEU A 64 -9.73 -14.06 3.40
N ALA A 65 -9.56 -12.79 3.81
CA ALA A 65 -8.72 -12.42 4.94
C ALA A 65 -9.24 -13.02 6.26
N ILE A 66 -10.56 -13.08 6.44
CA ILE A 66 -11.19 -13.77 7.57
C ILE A 66 -10.91 -15.28 7.53
N VAL A 67 -11.05 -15.92 6.37
CA VAL A 67 -10.76 -17.36 6.21
C VAL A 67 -9.28 -17.68 6.49
N ARG A 68 -8.37 -16.74 6.20
CA ARG A 68 -6.94 -16.85 6.54
C ARG A 68 -6.61 -16.44 7.97
N GLU A 69 -7.60 -16.09 8.78
CA GLU A 69 -7.45 -15.62 10.16
C GLU A 69 -6.59 -14.34 10.30
N GLU A 70 -6.41 -13.59 9.20
CA GLU A 70 -5.76 -12.27 9.20
C GLU A 70 -6.69 -11.23 9.85
N GLU A 71 -7.98 -11.31 9.52
CA GLU A 71 -9.05 -10.52 10.15
C GLU A 71 -9.79 -11.40 11.16
N LYS A 72 -9.74 -11.02 12.44
CA LYS A 72 -10.35 -11.79 13.53
C LYS A 72 -11.77 -11.32 13.82
N PRO A 73 -12.71 -12.24 14.08
CA PRO A 73 -14.06 -11.89 14.50
C PRO A 73 -14.08 -11.25 15.90
N GLU A 74 -15.20 -10.60 16.23
CA GLU A 74 -15.46 -10.09 17.58
C GLU A 74 -15.57 -11.24 18.62
N GLU A 75 -15.39 -10.90 19.90
CA GLU A 75 -15.42 -11.88 21.00
C GLU A 75 -16.74 -12.67 21.01
N GLY A 76 -16.64 -13.99 20.92
CA GLY A 76 -17.80 -14.90 20.93
C GLY A 76 -18.37 -15.27 19.55
N MET A 77 -17.80 -14.78 18.45
CA MET A 77 -18.19 -15.20 17.09
C MET A 77 -17.12 -16.09 16.44
N GLU A 78 -17.55 -17.20 15.84
CA GLU A 78 -16.69 -18.07 15.05
C GLU A 78 -16.29 -17.41 13.72
N TRP A 79 -15.03 -17.58 13.29
CA TRP A 79 -14.54 -16.99 12.03
C TRP A 79 -15.36 -17.43 10.81
N LYS A 80 -15.89 -18.65 10.82
CA LYS A 80 -16.73 -19.21 9.75
C LYS A 80 -18.03 -18.42 9.60
N GLU A 81 -18.66 -18.09 10.71
CA GLU A 81 -19.88 -17.29 10.71
C GLU A 81 -19.57 -15.87 10.24
N TYR A 82 -18.47 -15.30 10.70
CA TYR A 82 -18.06 -13.95 10.31
C TYR A 82 -17.77 -13.85 8.79
N ALA A 83 -17.01 -14.81 8.24
CA ALA A 83 -16.75 -14.91 6.81
C ALA A 83 -18.05 -15.12 6.00
N PHE A 84 -18.95 -15.99 6.49
CA PHE A 84 -20.24 -16.22 5.86
C PHE A 84 -21.08 -14.94 5.82
N ARG A 85 -21.23 -14.23 6.95
CA ARG A 85 -21.96 -12.96 7.03
C ARG A 85 -21.39 -11.93 6.05
N ARG A 86 -20.06 -11.80 5.97
CA ARG A 86 -19.38 -10.90 5.01
C ARG A 86 -19.69 -11.31 3.57
N ALA A 87 -19.55 -12.58 3.20
CA ALA A 87 -19.86 -13.06 1.85
C ALA A 87 -21.34 -12.88 1.49
N THR A 88 -22.25 -13.05 2.45
CA THR A 88 -23.69 -12.88 2.23
C THR A 88 -24.17 -11.43 2.17
N SER A 89 -23.34 -10.47 2.58
CA SER A 89 -23.70 -9.04 2.55
C SER A 89 -24.06 -8.54 1.15
N SER A 90 -23.41 -9.07 0.11
CA SER A 90 -23.67 -8.70 -1.30
C SER A 90 -24.47 -9.75 -2.07
N ASN A 91 -24.51 -11.01 -1.58
CA ASN A 91 -25.22 -12.09 -2.25
C ASN A 91 -25.94 -13.00 -1.25
N PRO A 92 -27.29 -13.09 -1.28
CA PRO A 92 -28.04 -13.96 -0.38
C PRO A 92 -27.85 -15.47 -0.64
N PHE A 93 -27.31 -15.87 -1.80
CA PHE A 93 -27.15 -17.28 -2.19
C PHE A 93 -25.70 -17.62 -2.58
N PRO A 94 -24.74 -17.58 -1.63
CA PRO A 94 -23.33 -17.86 -1.93
C PRO A 94 -23.11 -19.29 -2.41
N SER A 95 -23.84 -20.27 -1.87
CA SER A 95 -23.71 -21.70 -2.24
C SER A 95 -24.14 -22.01 -3.68
N MET A 96 -25.16 -21.30 -4.19
CA MET A 96 -25.64 -21.47 -5.57
C MET A 96 -24.73 -20.72 -6.53
N MET A 97 -24.32 -19.50 -6.18
CA MET A 97 -23.41 -18.71 -7.02
C MET A 97 -22.03 -19.34 -7.11
N GLY A 98 -21.46 -19.94 -6.07
CA GLY A 98 -20.18 -20.65 -6.17
C GLY A 98 -20.19 -21.78 -7.22
N ARG A 99 -21.36 -22.39 -7.47
CA ARG A 99 -21.50 -23.50 -8.42
C ARG A 99 -21.88 -23.08 -9.83
N VAL A 100 -22.70 -22.04 -9.98
CA VAL A 100 -23.29 -21.65 -11.27
C VAL A 100 -22.62 -20.41 -11.87
N CYS A 101 -21.93 -19.60 -11.05
CA CYS A 101 -21.29 -18.38 -11.52
C CYS A 101 -20.21 -18.72 -12.57
N PRO A 102 -20.16 -17.98 -13.69
CA PRO A 102 -19.07 -18.10 -14.67
C PRO A 102 -17.73 -17.52 -14.16
N ALA A 103 -17.70 -17.08 -12.89
CA ALA A 103 -16.52 -16.62 -12.17
C ALA A 103 -15.69 -15.49 -12.85
N PRO A 104 -16.31 -14.37 -13.29
CA PRO A 104 -15.56 -13.23 -13.86
C PRO A 104 -14.56 -12.60 -12.87
N CYS A 105 -14.75 -12.83 -11.57
CA CYS A 105 -13.81 -12.42 -10.53
C CYS A 105 -12.47 -13.17 -10.59
N GLN A 106 -12.45 -14.38 -11.16
CA GLN A 106 -11.23 -15.18 -11.39
C GLN A 106 -10.48 -14.66 -12.62
N ASP A 107 -11.20 -14.32 -13.71
CA ASP A 107 -10.61 -13.72 -14.91
C ASP A 107 -9.94 -12.37 -14.63
N GLY A 108 -10.52 -11.56 -13.74
CA GLY A 108 -9.96 -10.29 -13.30
C GLY A 108 -8.86 -10.40 -12.24
N CYS A 109 -8.41 -11.59 -11.87
CA CYS A 109 -7.43 -11.73 -10.79
C CYS A 109 -6.03 -11.28 -11.23
N ASN A 110 -5.37 -10.40 -10.47
CA ASN A 110 -3.97 -10.00 -10.72
C ASN A 110 -2.99 -11.18 -10.77
N ARG A 111 -3.34 -12.30 -10.11
CA ARG A 111 -2.50 -13.49 -10.03
C ARG A 111 -2.33 -14.19 -11.40
N ASN A 112 -3.25 -13.92 -12.34
CA ASN A 112 -3.21 -14.42 -13.72
C ASN A 112 -1.94 -13.99 -14.47
N GLU A 113 -1.32 -12.88 -14.06
CA GLU A 113 -0.09 -12.36 -14.67
C GLU A 113 1.19 -13.04 -14.13
N VAL A 114 1.07 -13.84 -13.07
CA VAL A 114 2.20 -14.48 -12.39
C VAL A 114 2.09 -16.00 -12.43
N GLU A 115 0.92 -16.51 -12.09
CA GLU A 115 0.58 -17.94 -12.06
C GLU A 115 -0.90 -18.10 -12.48
N ASP A 116 -1.68 -18.88 -11.74
CA ASP A 116 -3.11 -19.06 -12.00
C ASP A 116 -3.99 -18.19 -11.08
N PHE A 117 -5.28 -18.10 -11.40
CA PHE A 117 -6.26 -17.37 -10.60
C PHE A 117 -6.43 -17.99 -9.20
N VAL A 118 -6.99 -17.20 -8.28
CA VAL A 118 -7.48 -17.73 -7.00
C VAL A 118 -8.84 -18.38 -7.24
N GLY A 119 -8.99 -19.66 -6.87
CA GLY A 119 -10.28 -20.37 -6.90
C GLY A 119 -11.29 -19.78 -5.91
N ILE A 120 -11.99 -18.73 -6.33
CA ILE A 120 -12.93 -17.94 -5.51
C ILE A 120 -14.29 -18.63 -5.34
N ASN A 121 -14.68 -19.54 -6.25
CA ASN A 121 -16.04 -20.07 -6.34
C ASN A 121 -16.25 -21.38 -5.56
#